data_AF-A0A2G6L2D4-F1
#
_entry.id   AF-A0A2G6L2D4-F1
#
_cell.length_a   1.000
_cell.length_b   1.000
_cell.length_c   1.000
_cell.angle_alpha   90.00
_cell.angle_beta   90.00
_cell.angle_gamma   90.00
#
_symmetry.space_group_name_H-M   'P 1'
#
loop_
_entity.id
_entity.type
_entity.pdbx_description
1 polymer ?
#
loop_
_entity_poly.entity_id
_entity_poly.type
_entity_poly.pdbx_seq_one_letter_code
_entity_poly.pdbx_strand_id
1 'polypeptide(L)'
;MSDCIFCQISEGKAPASVVYEDEHAIAFLDLYPMNPWHALIIPKQHAVQIQELSSELRSHIFEIATAVVLAQKAVGIPCDGNNIFIN
;
A
#
# COMPACT_ATOMS: atom_id res chain seq x y z
N MET A 1 3.74 -13.66 -13.98
CA MET A 1 2.90 -13.16 -12.87
C MET A 1 2.68 -14.20 -11.76
N SER A 2 2.66 -15.52 -12.04
CA SER A 2 2.45 -16.56 -11.01
C SER A 2 3.36 -16.44 -9.78
N ASP A 3 4.54 -15.86 -9.95
CA ASP A 3 5.59 -15.82 -8.91
C ASP A 3 5.70 -14.45 -8.22
N CYS A 4 4.85 -13.47 -8.56
CA CYS A 4 4.88 -12.17 -7.90
C CYS A 4 4.12 -12.23 -6.57
N ILE A 5 4.83 -12.11 -5.44
CA ILE A 5 4.24 -12.13 -4.11
C ILE A 5 3.17 -11.05 -3.91
N PHE A 6 3.37 -9.85 -4.49
CA PHE A 6 2.40 -8.76 -4.39
C PHE A 6 1.10 -9.05 -5.17
N CYS A 7 1.20 -9.71 -6.34
CA CYS A 7 0.00 -10.20 -7.03
C CYS A 7 -0.72 -11.26 -6.19
N GLN A 8 0.01 -12.21 -5.59
CA GLN A 8 -0.58 -13.22 -4.73
C GLN A 8 -1.29 -12.59 -3.51
N ILE A 9 -0.73 -11.53 -2.93
CA ILE A 9 -1.38 -10.76 -1.85
C ILE A 9 -2.66 -10.09 -2.36
N SER A 10 -2.61 -9.37 -3.50
CA SER A 10 -3.78 -8.68 -4.06
C SER A 10 -4.91 -9.63 -4.48
N GLU A 11 -4.57 -10.89 -4.79
CA GLU A 11 -5.52 -11.95 -5.14
C GLU A 11 -5.98 -12.78 -3.93
N GLY A 12 -5.51 -12.46 -2.72
CA GLY A 12 -5.83 -13.18 -1.49
C GLY A 12 -5.22 -14.59 -1.39
N LYS A 13 -4.22 -14.90 -2.22
CA LYS A 13 -3.51 -16.20 -2.23
C LYS A 13 -2.36 -16.27 -1.23
N ALA A 14 -1.78 -15.12 -0.89
CA ALA A 14 -0.76 -14.99 0.15
C ALA A 14 -1.30 -14.17 1.32
N PRO A 15 -0.94 -14.50 2.58
CA PRO A 15 -1.43 -13.78 3.74
C PRO A 15 -0.82 -12.38 3.80
N ALA A 16 -1.64 -11.40 4.21
CA ALA A 16 -1.20 -10.04 4.49
C ALA A 16 -2.09 -9.41 5.57
N SER A 17 -1.50 -8.53 6.38
CA SER A 17 -2.25 -7.70 7.33
C SER A 17 -2.81 -6.48 6.58
N VAL A 18 -3.93 -6.68 5.89
CA VAL A 18 -4.59 -5.65 5.06
C VAL A 18 -5.19 -4.56 5.95
N VAL A 19 -4.89 -3.30 5.64
CA VAL A 19 -5.40 -2.11 6.35
C VAL A 19 -6.29 -1.24 5.46
N TYR A 20 -6.21 -1.42 4.14
CA TYR A 20 -7.05 -0.75 3.16
C TYR A 20 -7.18 -1.63 1.92
N GLU A 21 -8.36 -1.70 1.32
CA GLU A 21 -8.57 -2.38 0.04
C GLU A 21 -9.75 -1.78 -0.72
N ASP A 22 -9.57 -1.56 -2.02
CA ASP A 22 -10.64 -1.23 -2.94
C ASP A 22 -10.51 -1.98 -4.28
N GLU A 23 -11.22 -1.53 -5.31
CA GLU A 23 -11.19 -2.15 -6.64
C GLU A 23 -9.81 -2.06 -7.33
N HIS A 24 -9.01 -1.04 -7.03
CA HIS A 24 -7.81 -0.69 -7.79
C HIS A 24 -6.50 -0.90 -7.03
N ALA A 25 -6.53 -0.86 -5.71
CA ALA A 25 -5.34 -0.93 -4.88
C ALA A 25 -5.60 -1.61 -3.53
N ILE A 26 -4.51 -2.02 -2.89
CA ILE A 26 -4.51 -2.62 -1.56
C ILE A 26 -3.34 -2.06 -0.75
N ALA A 27 -3.56 -1.79 0.53
CA ALA A 27 -2.51 -1.44 1.47
C ALA A 27 -2.47 -2.45 2.63
N PHE A 28 -1.25 -2.85 3.00
CA PHE A 28 -1.03 -3.83 4.06
C PHE A 28 0.27 -3.53 4.82
N LEU A 29 0.37 -4.04 6.04
CA LEU A 29 1.57 -3.85 6.86
C LEU A 29 2.75 -4.63 6.27
N ASP A 30 3.90 -3.98 6.25
CA ASP A 30 5.15 -4.61 5.83
C ASP A 30 5.56 -5.74 6.80
N LEU A 31 6.03 -6.84 6.25
CA LEU A 31 6.58 -7.97 7.01
C LEU A 31 7.92 -7.62 7.66
N TYR A 32 8.71 -6.75 7.02
CA TYR A 32 10.01 -6.28 7.48
C TYR A 32 10.02 -4.75 7.63
N PRO A 33 9.24 -4.21 8.58
CA PRO A 33 8.98 -2.79 8.66
C PRO A 33 10.23 -2.00 9.07
N MET A 34 10.48 -0.85 8.42
CA MET A 34 11.51 0.10 8.87
C MET A 34 11.14 0.75 10.21
N ASN A 35 9.86 1.04 10.40
CA ASN A 35 9.28 1.59 11.63
C ASN A 35 7.96 0.87 11.94
N PRO A 36 7.51 0.83 13.21
CA PRO A 36 6.19 0.30 13.54
C PRO A 36 5.10 0.89 12.64
N TRP A 37 4.18 0.04 12.17
CA TRP A 37 3.05 0.42 11.32
C TRP A 37 3.42 0.86 9.90
N HIS A 38 4.64 0.58 9.44
CA HIS A 38 5.01 0.72 8.02
C HIS A 38 4.03 -0.07 7.15
N ALA A 39 3.39 0.62 6.21
CA ALA A 39 2.44 0.05 5.27
C ALA A 39 2.96 0.18 3.84
N LEU A 40 2.77 -0.87 3.06
CA LEU A 40 3.01 -0.88 1.62
C LEU A 40 1.66 -0.69 0.92
N ILE A 41 1.65 0.16 -0.10
CA ILE A 41 0.48 0.40 -0.96
C ILE A 41 0.86 -0.10 -2.35
N ILE A 42 0.06 -1.02 -2.89
CA ILE A 42 0.27 -1.57 -4.22
C ILE A 42 -0.99 -1.43 -5.07
N PRO A 43 -0.85 -1.14 -6.38
CA PRO A 43 -1.96 -1.33 -7.31
C PRO A 43 -2.27 -2.83 -7.46
N LYS A 44 -3.55 -3.16 -7.66
CA LYS A 44 -3.98 -4.51 -8.06
C LYS A 44 -3.58 -4.81 -9.51
N GLN A 45 -3.46 -3.79 -10.35
CA GLN A 45 -2.80 -3.91 -11.64
C GLN A 45 -1.29 -4.07 -11.44
N HIS A 46 -0.72 -5.18 -11.90
CA HIS A 46 0.73 -5.37 -11.86
C HIS A 46 1.45 -4.40 -12.81
N ALA A 47 2.43 -3.68 -12.26
CA ALA A 47 3.37 -2.83 -12.96
C ALA A 47 4.72 -2.91 -12.24
N VAL A 48 5.81 -2.84 -12.98
CA VAL A 48 7.18 -2.82 -12.44
C VAL A 48 7.61 -1.39 -12.16
N GLN A 49 7.20 -0.43 -12.99
CA GLN A 49 7.61 0.97 -12.89
C GLN A 49 6.42 1.93 -12.85
N ILE A 50 6.58 3.06 -12.16
CA ILE A 50 5.48 4.00 -11.89
C ILE A 50 4.87 4.64 -13.15
N GLN A 51 5.65 4.80 -14.23
CA GLN A 51 5.18 5.34 -15.50
C GLN A 51 4.27 4.38 -16.29
N GLU A 52 4.22 3.10 -15.90
CA GLU A 52 3.33 2.09 -16.51
C GLU A 52 1.89 2.21 -15.98
N LEU A 53 1.70 2.93 -14.87
CA LEU A 53 0.38 3.22 -14.30
C LEU A 53 -0.26 4.43 -15.00
N SER A 54 -1.59 4.53 -14.96
CA SER A 54 -2.27 5.75 -15.39
C SER A 54 -2.07 6.90 -14.41
N SER A 55 -2.32 8.15 -14.83
CA SER A 55 -2.31 9.31 -13.94
C SER A 55 -3.29 9.16 -12.79
N GLU A 56 -4.47 8.60 -13.08
CA GLU A 56 -5.55 8.42 -12.12
C GLU A 56 -5.14 7.43 -11.04
N LEU A 57 -4.55 6.30 -11.43
CA LEU A 57 -4.11 5.28 -10.47
C LEU A 57 -2.93 5.75 -9.63
N ARG A 58 -1.99 6.52 -10.21
CA ARG A 58 -0.92 7.17 -9.42
C ARG A 58 -1.47 8.13 -8.37
N SER A 59 -2.42 8.99 -8.75
CA SER A 59 -3.07 9.91 -7.81
C SER A 59 -3.82 9.15 -6.72
N HIS A 60 -4.56 8.10 -7.11
CA HIS A 60 -5.32 7.25 -6.20
C HIS A 60 -4.44 6.58 -5.13
N ILE A 61 -3.29 6.01 -5.52
CA ILE A 61 -2.31 5.44 -4.58
C ILE A 61 -1.84 6.48 -3.55
N PHE A 62 -1.65 7.73 -3.97
CA PHE A 62 -1.24 8.81 -3.08
C PHE A 62 -2.35 9.23 -2.10
N GLU A 63 -3.62 9.23 -2.55
CA GLU A 63 -4.78 9.44 -1.67
C GLU A 63 -4.91 8.33 -0.63
N ILE A 64 -4.65 7.08 -1.00
CA ILE A 64 -4.62 5.95 -0.06
C ILE A 64 -3.55 6.16 1.02
N ALA A 65 -2.37 6.68 0.66
CA ALA A 65 -1.34 6.99 1.66
C ALA A 65 -1.85 7.98 2.72
N THR A 66 -2.60 8.99 2.30
CA THR A 66 -3.25 9.94 3.22
C THR A 66 -4.30 9.24 4.08
N ALA A 67 -5.14 8.39 3.49
CA ALA A 67 -6.17 7.64 4.22
C ALA A 67 -5.56 6.72 5.30
N VAL A 68 -4.48 6.01 4.98
CA VAL A 68 -3.76 5.12 5.92
C VAL A 68 -3.18 5.93 7.08
N VAL A 69 -2.52 7.06 6.81
CA VAL A 69 -1.97 7.94 7.86
C VAL A 69 -3.08 8.49 8.77
N LEU A 70 -4.21 8.91 8.20
CA LEU A 70 -5.36 9.37 8.99
C LEU A 70 -5.94 8.26 9.86
N ALA A 71 -6.04 7.04 9.33
CA ALA A 71 -6.49 5.88 10.09
C ALA A 71 -5.53 5.56 11.25
N GLN A 72 -4.22 5.59 11.02
CA GLN A 72 -3.20 5.39 12.05
C GLN A 72 -3.34 6.41 13.19
N LYS A 73 -3.49 7.69 12.84
CA LYS A 73 -3.72 8.76 13.83
C LYS A 73 -5.02 8.56 14.61
N ALA A 74 -6.09 8.15 13.94
CA ALA A 74 -7.40 7.94 14.57
C ALA A 74 -7.38 6.82 15.63
N VAL A 75 -6.51 5.81 15.48
CA VAL A 75 -6.34 4.74 16.47
C VAL A 75 -5.24 5.03 17.50
N GLY A 76 -4.70 6.26 17.51
CA GLY A 76 -3.74 6.72 18.51
C GLY A 76 -2.29 6.33 18.26
N ILE A 77 -1.92 5.94 17.02
CA ILE A 77 -0.52 5.74 16.67
C ILE A 77 0.18 7.12 16.63
N PRO A 78 1.31 7.29 17.34
CA PRO A 78 2.07 8.53 17.31
C PRO A 78 2.71 8.71 15.92
N CYS A 79 2.24 9.71 15.19
CA CYS A 79 2.72 10.06 13.84
C CYS A 79 3.01 11.56 13.76
N ASP A 80 4.20 11.97 14.23
CA ASP A 80 4.67 13.37 14.15
C ASP A 80 5.05 13.76 12.70
N GLY A 81 5.40 12.77 11.88
CA GLY A 81 5.72 12.92 10.47
C GLY A 81 5.52 11.60 9.71
N ASN A 82 5.47 11.68 8.38
CA ASN A 82 5.32 10.52 7.51
C ASN A 82 6.28 10.64 6.33
N ASN A 83 6.81 9.51 5.88
CA ASN A 83 7.60 9.42 4.65
C ASN A 83 6.82 8.58 3.64
N ILE A 84 6.69 9.10 2.42
CA ILE A 84 6.22 8.34 1.27
C ILE A 84 7.42 8.09 0.39
N PHE A 85 7.66 6.83 0.05
CA PHE A 85 8.85 6.40 -0.67
C PHE A 85 8.46 5.48 -1.82
N ILE A 86 9.04 5.75 -2.99
CA ILE A 86 8.91 4.94 -4.21
C ILE A 86 10.35 4.78 -4.72
N ASN A 87 10.77 3.53 -4.95
CA ASN A 87 12.07 3.21 -5.53
C ASN A 87 12.07 3.42 -7.05
#